data_AF-A0A1J1HNV0-F1
#
_entry.id   AF-A0A1J1HNV0-F1
#
_cell.length_a   1.000
_cell.length_b   1.000
_cell.length_c   1.000
_cell.angle_alpha   90.00
_cell.angle_beta   90.00
_cell.angle_gamma   90.00
#
_symmetry.space_group_name_H-M   'P 1'
#
loop_
_entity.id
_entity.type
_entity.pdbx_description
1 polymer ?
#
loop_
_entity_poly.entity_id
_entity_poly.type
_entity_poly.pdbx_seq_one_letter_code
_entity_poly.pdbx_strand_id
1 'polypeptide(L)'
;MKFFICFIGLTTLAISGFEHTDVSEKTEKIKEAEEFKKKISKECSDEIGFSFEDGLKLLHGDLTHRDDKAKCFVHCVFKKEGFINEQNQPEKDFIVNHSKDIVKFSLDDLTKVIEKCSKFPHENPCENAYELLECYHEEEAMRKAEESKNLVMKIAKECSNEIDFSFENGMKLLEGDFSDQTNEAKCFIHCVMSKEGFINQNNKPEVDFIVNQLTAKYKIPREELKNVVEKCSKFSSDSKCENAYELFECFLTNDAIAKADAAKKQHLKMKFLIVLLALIVVVVCDDDDKLKKANENQKILEKYAAECSEEIGFDLESANKLLVGDLSFNSREAKCFMHCFFKKEGFFNENDELQKEFIVESIATIAPVNKENLTLIVNTCSKFKTEDACENAFALLECFTRATTNPPKKEEL
;
A
#
# COMPACT_ATOMS: atom_id res chain seq x y z
N MET A 1 -17.49 20.56 -27.56
CA MET A 1 -18.81 20.12 -27.06
C MET A 1 -18.61 18.80 -26.32
N LYS A 2 -18.78 18.80 -24.99
CA LYS A 2 -18.93 17.65 -24.07
C LYS A 2 -17.75 16.66 -23.88
N PHE A 3 -16.91 16.96 -22.89
CA PHE A 3 -16.23 16.00 -21.98
C PHE A 3 -16.06 16.76 -20.63
N PHE A 4 -17.14 16.98 -19.86
CA PHE A 4 -17.42 16.33 -18.56
C PHE A 4 -16.13 16.06 -17.75
N ILE A 5 -15.70 16.85 -16.76
CA ILE A 5 -16.38 17.30 -15.52
C ILE A 5 -17.15 16.15 -14.85
N CYS A 6 -16.43 15.29 -14.14
CA CYS A 6 -16.89 14.28 -13.17
C CYS A 6 -15.64 13.96 -12.32
N PHE A 7 -15.52 14.24 -11.02
CA PHE A 7 -16.46 14.03 -9.92
C PHE A 7 -16.19 15.05 -8.79
N ILE A 8 -17.00 16.10 -8.70
CA ILE A 8 -17.31 16.76 -7.42
C ILE A 8 -18.81 17.07 -7.45
N GLY A 9 -19.54 16.50 -6.49
CA GLY A 9 -20.83 17.03 -6.04
C GLY A 9 -22.06 16.15 -6.29
N LEU A 10 -22.56 15.56 -5.20
CA LEU A 10 -23.95 15.59 -4.71
C LEU A 10 -24.63 14.23 -4.51
N THR A 11 -24.66 13.81 -3.24
CA THR A 11 -25.92 13.42 -2.59
C THR A 11 -26.00 14.13 -1.23
N THR A 12 -26.78 15.21 -1.21
CA THR A 12 -27.17 16.02 -0.04
C THR A 12 -28.21 15.33 0.83
N LEU A 13 -28.19 15.60 2.13
CA LEU A 13 -29.38 16.09 2.86
C LEU A 13 -28.99 16.87 4.14
N ALA A 14 -29.21 18.19 4.04
CA ALA A 14 -29.56 19.18 5.05
C ALA A 14 -29.30 18.92 6.55
N ILE A 15 -28.36 19.69 7.13
CA ILE A 15 -28.59 20.46 8.37
C ILE A 15 -28.06 21.88 8.15
N SER A 16 -28.86 22.85 8.57
CA SER A 16 -28.80 24.29 8.34
C SER A 16 -27.50 25.00 8.74
N GLY A 17 -27.10 25.98 7.91
CA GLY A 17 -26.39 27.20 8.35
C GLY A 17 -24.86 27.11 8.38
N PHE A 18 -24.22 26.93 7.22
CA PHE A 18 -22.80 27.25 7.05
C PHE A 18 -22.60 28.09 5.79
N GLU A 19 -21.70 29.08 5.89
CA GLU A 19 -21.52 30.23 5.02
C GLU A 19 -21.30 29.86 3.54
N HIS A 20 -22.10 30.44 2.64
CA HIS A 20 -22.07 30.19 1.20
C HIS A 20 -20.93 30.91 0.44
N THR A 21 -20.00 31.59 1.13
CA THR A 21 -18.96 32.41 0.51
C THR A 21 -17.63 31.70 0.27
N ASP A 22 -17.34 30.58 0.93
CA ASP A 22 -16.01 29.94 0.93
C ASP A 22 -15.77 28.96 -0.25
N VAL A 23 -16.84 28.36 -0.79
CA VAL A 23 -16.72 27.30 -1.80
C VAL A 23 -16.37 27.86 -3.19
N SER A 24 -16.86 29.05 -3.55
CA SER A 24 -16.57 29.66 -4.85
C SER A 24 -15.13 30.15 -4.97
N GLU A 25 -14.59 30.78 -3.92
CA GLU A 25 -13.22 31.29 -3.90
C GLU A 25 -12.20 30.14 -3.95
N LYS A 26 -12.42 29.07 -3.19
CA LYS A 26 -11.56 27.87 -3.23
C LYS A 26 -11.56 27.20 -4.60
N THR A 27 -12.73 27.16 -5.27
CA THR A 27 -12.85 26.57 -6.60
C THR A 27 -12.12 27.39 -7.66
N GLU A 28 -12.07 28.72 -7.51
CA GLU A 28 -11.34 29.61 -8.43
C GLU A 28 -9.83 29.46 -8.29
N LYS A 29 -9.29 29.44 -7.07
CA LYS A 29 -7.86 29.20 -6.81
C LYS A 29 -7.36 27.85 -7.35
N ILE A 30 -8.19 26.80 -7.25
CA ILE A 30 -7.85 25.48 -7.82
C ILE A 30 -7.73 25.56 -9.35
N LYS A 31 -8.65 26.28 -10.02
CA LYS A 31 -8.59 26.44 -11.48
C LYS A 31 -7.35 27.23 -11.92
N GLU A 32 -7.03 28.31 -11.21
CA GLU A 32 -5.82 29.10 -11.49
C GLU A 32 -4.55 28.26 -11.33
N ALA A 33 -4.46 27.46 -10.26
CA ALA A 33 -3.35 26.54 -10.04
C ALA A 33 -3.27 25.46 -11.14
N GLU A 34 -4.40 24.91 -11.58
CA GLU A 34 -4.44 23.94 -12.69
C GLU A 34 -3.98 24.55 -14.02
N GLU A 35 -4.38 25.78 -14.33
CA GLU A 35 -3.95 26.49 -15.54
C GLU A 35 -2.47 26.83 -15.50
N PHE A 36 -1.96 27.26 -14.35
CA PHE A 36 -0.54 27.52 -14.12
C PHE A 36 0.29 26.25 -14.30
N LYS A 37 -0.09 25.15 -13.65
CA LYS A 37 0.55 23.83 -13.79
C LYS A 37 0.57 23.37 -15.24
N LYS A 38 -0.54 23.52 -15.98
CA LYS A 38 -0.62 23.18 -17.41
C LYS A 38 0.34 24.01 -18.25
N LYS A 39 0.43 25.32 -17.99
CA LYS A 39 1.35 26.21 -18.70
C LYS A 39 2.80 25.78 -18.46
N ILE A 40 3.22 25.62 -17.21
CA ILE A 40 4.58 25.19 -16.84
C ILE A 40 4.89 23.81 -17.44
N SER A 41 3.96 22.86 -17.31
CA SER A 41 4.11 21.53 -17.87
C SER A 41 4.32 21.58 -19.38
N LYS A 42 3.63 22.47 -20.10
CA LYS A 42 3.84 22.62 -21.55
C LYS A 42 5.23 23.17 -21.87
N GLU A 43 5.66 24.23 -21.18
CA GLU A 43 7.00 24.79 -21.37
C GLU A 43 8.10 23.74 -21.11
N CYS A 44 8.01 22.99 -20.00
CA CYS A 44 8.96 21.94 -19.67
C CYS A 44 8.93 20.77 -20.66
N SER A 45 7.76 20.46 -21.22
CA SER A 45 7.64 19.44 -22.27
C SER A 45 8.41 19.86 -23.53
N ASP A 46 8.25 21.12 -23.93
CA ASP A 46 8.93 21.70 -25.09
C ASP A 46 10.45 21.81 -24.87
N GLU A 47 10.90 22.19 -23.67
CA GLU A 47 12.33 22.30 -23.30
C GLU A 47 13.05 20.95 -23.24
N ILE A 48 12.42 19.94 -22.63
CA ILE A 48 13.02 18.61 -22.42
C ILE A 48 12.79 17.67 -23.62
N GLY A 49 11.79 17.97 -24.46
CA GLY A 49 11.34 17.07 -25.50
C GLY A 49 10.67 15.82 -24.92
N PHE A 50 9.81 16.03 -23.91
CA PHE A 50 8.95 15.02 -23.29
C PHE A 50 7.48 15.23 -23.70
N SER A 51 6.66 14.19 -23.65
CA SER A 51 5.24 14.26 -24.02
C SER A 51 4.46 15.09 -22.98
N PHE A 52 3.77 16.15 -23.41
CA PHE A 52 2.96 16.98 -22.53
C PHE A 52 1.84 16.19 -21.84
N GLU A 53 1.18 15.29 -22.57
CA GLU A 53 0.10 14.49 -22.02
C GLU A 53 0.63 13.51 -20.97
N ASP A 54 1.76 12.84 -21.25
CA ASP A 54 2.36 11.90 -20.32
C ASP A 54 2.99 12.64 -19.13
N GLY A 55 3.49 13.86 -19.32
CA GLY A 55 3.95 14.75 -18.25
C GLY A 55 2.83 15.12 -17.29
N LEU A 56 1.64 15.43 -17.80
CA LEU A 56 0.47 15.66 -16.94
C LEU A 56 0.08 14.40 -16.18
N LYS A 57 0.07 13.21 -16.81
CA LYS A 57 -0.24 11.94 -16.12
C LYS A 57 0.79 11.65 -15.02
N LEU A 58 2.08 11.84 -15.33
CA LEU A 58 3.19 11.65 -14.40
C LEU A 58 3.03 12.51 -13.13
N LEU A 59 2.74 13.81 -13.30
CA LEU A 59 2.49 14.72 -12.17
C LEU A 59 1.23 14.38 -11.35
N HIS A 60 0.33 13.54 -11.88
CA HIS A 60 -0.83 13.01 -11.17
C HIS A 60 -0.61 11.59 -10.62
N GLY A 61 0.64 11.09 -10.64
CA GLY A 61 1.02 9.82 -10.02
C GLY A 61 1.09 8.63 -10.98
N ASP A 62 0.99 8.85 -12.29
CA ASP A 62 1.29 7.80 -13.28
C ASP A 62 2.81 7.63 -13.43
N LEU A 63 3.41 6.86 -12.51
CA LEU A 63 4.85 6.62 -12.42
C LEU A 63 5.35 5.52 -13.39
N THR A 64 4.70 5.38 -14.55
CA THR A 64 5.09 4.43 -15.60
C THR A 64 6.36 4.87 -16.35
N HIS A 65 6.55 6.18 -16.52
CA HIS A 65 7.73 6.76 -17.14
C HIS A 65 8.82 7.04 -16.11
N ARG A 66 9.99 6.40 -16.27
CA ARG A 66 11.16 6.50 -15.37
C ARG A 66 12.47 6.84 -16.09
N ASP A 67 12.39 7.17 -17.38
CA ASP A 67 13.55 7.58 -18.16
C ASP A 67 14.03 9.00 -17.79
N ASP A 68 15.23 9.36 -18.24
CA ASP A 68 15.87 10.64 -17.91
C ASP A 68 15.04 11.85 -18.34
N LYS A 69 14.28 11.76 -19.44
CA LYS A 69 13.41 12.85 -19.88
C LYS A 69 12.24 13.03 -18.91
N ALA A 70 11.62 11.94 -18.48
CA ALA A 70 10.56 11.99 -17.48
C ALA A 70 11.06 12.59 -16.15
N LYS A 71 12.25 12.17 -15.69
CA LYS A 71 12.88 12.69 -14.47
C LYS A 71 13.20 14.17 -14.57
N CYS A 72 13.84 14.60 -15.66
CA CYS A 72 14.17 16.01 -15.86
C CYS A 72 12.95 16.88 -16.18
N PHE A 73 11.88 16.31 -16.74
CA PHE A 73 10.59 16.98 -16.84
C PHE A 73 10.05 17.35 -15.46
N VAL A 74 10.05 16.42 -14.49
CA VAL A 74 9.62 16.70 -13.11
C VAL A 74 10.49 17.77 -12.46
N HIS A 75 11.81 17.70 -12.63
CA HIS A 75 12.72 18.74 -12.12
C HIS A 75 12.44 20.11 -12.72
N CYS A 76 12.24 20.20 -14.03
CA CYS A 76 11.89 21.46 -14.69
C CYS A 76 10.59 22.05 -14.11
N VAL A 77 9.55 21.23 -13.95
CA VAL A 77 8.27 21.67 -13.39
C VAL A 77 8.46 22.15 -11.96
N PHE A 78 9.10 21.36 -11.10
CA PHE A 78 9.32 21.72 -9.69
C PHE A 78 10.18 22.96 -9.52
N LYS A 79 11.15 23.19 -10.41
CA LYS A 79 11.96 24.40 -10.41
C LYS A 79 11.15 25.64 -10.81
N LYS A 80 10.34 25.55 -11.87
CA LYS A 80 9.48 26.66 -12.33
C LYS A 80 8.33 26.97 -11.38
N GLU A 81 7.80 25.96 -10.69
CA GLU A 81 6.82 26.11 -9.61
C GLU A 81 7.44 26.74 -8.35
N GLY A 82 8.77 26.64 -8.19
CA GLY A 82 9.50 27.15 -7.01
C GLY A 82 9.60 26.13 -5.85
N PHE A 83 9.25 24.87 -6.09
CA PHE A 83 9.44 23.79 -5.11
C PHE A 83 10.92 23.41 -4.95
N ILE A 84 11.72 23.64 -5.99
CA ILE A 84 13.16 23.46 -6.00
C ILE A 84 13.80 24.78 -6.39
N ASN A 85 14.77 25.25 -5.61
CA ASN A 85 15.47 26.51 -5.89
C ASN A 85 16.58 26.36 -6.93
N GLU A 86 17.25 27.48 -7.23
CA GLU A 86 18.36 27.54 -8.19
C GLU A 86 19.56 26.66 -7.78
N GLN A 87 19.70 26.34 -6.49
CA GLN A 87 20.73 25.45 -5.96
C GLN A 87 20.30 23.98 -5.97
N ASN A 88 19.17 23.66 -6.60
CA ASN A 88 18.57 22.32 -6.63
C ASN A 88 18.23 21.78 -5.24
N GLN A 89 17.87 22.66 -4.31
CA GLN A 89 17.43 22.30 -2.96
C GLN A 89 15.91 22.48 -2.83
N PRO A 90 15.22 21.66 -2.02
CA PRO A 90 13.78 21.75 -1.84
C PRO A 90 13.39 22.94 -0.95
N GLU A 91 12.47 23.77 -1.42
CA GLU A 91 11.91 24.91 -0.69
C GLU A 91 10.70 24.45 0.15
N LYS A 92 10.98 23.69 1.23
CA LYS A 92 9.97 22.97 2.02
C LYS A 92 8.82 23.88 2.50
N ASP A 93 9.15 25.03 3.06
CA ASP A 93 8.15 25.99 3.57
C ASP A 93 7.28 26.54 2.44
N PHE A 94 7.87 26.78 1.26
CA PHE A 94 7.13 27.21 0.09
C PHE A 94 6.18 26.10 -0.39
N ILE A 95 6.64 24.86 -0.47
CA ILE A 95 5.81 23.71 -0.88
C ILE A 95 4.60 23.57 0.05
N VAL A 96 4.82 23.61 1.37
CA VAL A 96 3.74 23.51 2.37
C VAL A 96 2.74 24.66 2.21
N ASN A 97 3.24 25.90 2.11
CA ASN A 97 2.39 27.08 1.98
C ASN A 97 1.63 27.15 0.66
N HIS A 98 2.26 26.75 -0.44
CA HIS A 98 1.65 26.71 -1.77
C HIS A 98 0.57 25.63 -1.86
N SER A 99 0.76 24.51 -1.16
CA SER A 99 -0.15 23.36 -1.26
C SER A 99 -1.31 23.41 -0.25
N LYS A 100 -1.25 24.24 0.81
CA LYS A 100 -2.22 24.25 1.91
C LYS A 100 -3.68 24.41 1.51
N ASP A 101 -3.94 25.22 0.48
CA ASP A 101 -5.30 25.54 0.03
C ASP A 101 -5.81 24.51 -0.99
N ILE A 102 -4.92 23.69 -1.53
CA ILE A 102 -5.18 22.69 -2.57
C ILE A 102 -5.38 21.30 -1.95
N VAL A 103 -4.58 20.97 -0.93
CA VAL A 103 -4.67 19.67 -0.26
C VAL A 103 -5.91 19.56 0.62
N LYS A 104 -6.43 18.34 0.78
CA LYS A 104 -7.62 18.04 1.59
C LYS A 104 -7.31 17.62 3.03
N PHE A 105 -6.05 17.65 3.44
CA PHE A 105 -5.59 17.09 4.72
C PHE A 105 -4.84 18.14 5.55
N SER A 106 -4.49 17.77 6.79
CA SER A 106 -3.92 18.71 7.75
C SER A 106 -2.55 19.25 7.30
N LEU A 107 -2.25 20.50 7.68
CA LEU A 107 -0.95 21.11 7.43
C LEU A 107 0.19 20.36 8.11
N ASP A 108 -0.05 19.79 9.29
CA ASP A 108 0.94 19.01 10.03
C ASP A 108 1.32 17.74 9.28
N ASP A 109 0.35 17.04 8.69
CA ASP A 109 0.62 15.85 7.90
C ASP A 109 1.34 16.19 6.59
N LEU A 110 0.98 17.30 5.95
CA LEU A 110 1.71 17.80 4.78
C LEU A 110 3.16 18.10 5.11
N THR A 111 3.40 18.78 6.23
CA THR A 111 4.75 19.10 6.70
C THR A 111 5.59 17.83 6.90
N LYS A 112 5.03 16.81 7.58
CA LYS A 112 5.71 15.52 7.78
C LYS A 112 6.05 14.82 6.47
N VAL A 113 5.12 14.82 5.50
CA VAL A 113 5.36 14.22 4.17
C VAL A 113 6.47 14.95 3.44
N ILE A 114 6.45 16.29 3.42
CA ILE A 114 7.49 17.09 2.76
C ILE A 114 8.85 16.89 3.44
N GLU A 115 8.90 16.86 4.77
CA GLU A 115 10.13 16.56 5.52
C GLU A 115 10.70 15.18 5.19
N LYS A 116 9.83 14.17 5.12
CA LYS A 116 10.20 12.79 4.80
C LYS A 116 10.73 12.64 3.37
N CYS A 117 10.05 13.24 2.40
CA CYS A 117 10.32 13.05 0.97
C CYS A 117 11.44 13.95 0.42
N SER A 118 11.78 15.06 1.10
CA SER A 118 12.74 16.06 0.61
C SER A 118 14.19 15.79 1.07
N LYS A 119 14.65 14.54 1.01
CA LYS A 119 16.00 14.14 1.49
C LYS A 119 17.12 14.22 0.44
N PHE A 120 16.76 14.35 -0.83
CA PHE A 120 17.62 14.61 -2.01
C PHE A 120 18.98 13.88 -1.96
N PRO A 121 18.97 12.54 -1.98
CA PRO A 121 20.19 11.75 -1.78
C PRO A 121 21.11 11.72 -3.01
N HIS A 122 20.63 12.11 -4.19
CA HIS A 122 21.36 12.01 -5.44
C HIS A 122 22.13 13.28 -5.78
N GLU A 123 23.26 13.13 -6.47
CA GLU A 123 23.95 14.27 -7.09
C GLU A 123 23.16 14.84 -8.27
N ASN A 124 22.34 14.02 -8.93
CA ASN A 124 21.53 14.40 -10.08
C ASN A 124 20.22 15.09 -9.61
N PRO A 125 19.99 16.38 -9.95
CA PRO A 125 18.76 17.09 -9.60
C PRO A 125 17.48 16.48 -10.18
N CYS A 126 17.56 15.85 -11.36
CA CYS A 126 16.41 15.19 -12.00
C CYS A 126 15.95 13.97 -11.21
N GLU A 127 16.88 13.17 -10.68
CA GLU A 127 16.58 12.03 -9.82
C GLU A 127 15.91 12.47 -8.53
N ASN A 128 16.48 13.49 -7.85
CA ASN A 128 15.92 14.02 -6.61
C ASN A 128 14.50 14.56 -6.79
N ALA A 129 14.22 15.28 -7.87
CA ALA A 129 12.88 15.80 -8.15
C ALA A 129 11.88 14.67 -8.42
N TYR A 130 12.30 13.64 -9.16
CA TYR A 130 11.45 12.48 -9.43
C TYR A 130 11.17 11.68 -8.16
N GLU A 131 12.18 11.44 -7.31
CA GLU A 131 11.99 10.75 -6.03
C GLU A 131 11.10 11.53 -5.07
N LEU A 132 11.19 12.86 -5.05
CA LEU A 132 10.26 13.71 -4.29
C LEU A 132 8.81 13.48 -4.75
N LEU A 133 8.57 13.45 -6.07
CA LEU A 133 7.25 13.19 -6.64
C LEU A 133 6.75 11.77 -6.30
N GLU A 134 7.61 10.76 -6.50
CA GLU A 134 7.29 9.37 -6.20
C GLU A 134 6.94 9.18 -4.72
N CYS A 135 7.80 9.66 -3.81
CA CYS A 135 7.56 9.59 -2.37
C CYS A 135 6.26 10.29 -1.97
N TYR A 136 5.98 11.49 -2.50
CA TYR A 136 4.72 12.20 -2.19
C TYR A 136 3.48 11.36 -2.56
N HIS A 137 3.44 10.80 -3.77
CA HIS A 137 2.31 9.98 -4.22
C HIS A 137 2.19 8.67 -3.43
N GLU A 138 3.31 8.09 -3.00
CA GLU A 138 3.31 6.91 -2.14
C GLU A 138 2.77 7.22 -0.74
N GLU A 139 3.21 8.31 -0.11
CA GLU A 139 2.69 8.75 1.19
C GLU A 139 1.21 9.10 1.10
N GLU A 140 0.78 9.78 0.03
CA GLU A 140 -0.63 10.10 -0.17
C GLU A 140 -1.48 8.83 -0.33
N ALA A 141 -0.99 7.83 -1.07
CA ALA A 141 -1.66 6.54 -1.23
C ALA A 141 -1.74 5.76 0.10
N MET A 142 -0.65 5.73 0.88
CA MET A 142 -0.62 5.09 2.20
C MET A 142 -1.60 5.76 3.17
N ARG A 143 -1.63 7.10 3.22
CA ARG A 143 -2.58 7.83 4.08
C ARG A 143 -4.03 7.55 3.69
N LYS A 144 -4.37 7.58 2.39
CA LYS A 144 -5.73 7.25 1.91
C LYS A 144 -6.11 5.81 2.28
N ALA A 145 -5.17 4.87 2.21
CA ALA A 145 -5.41 3.49 2.61
C ALA A 145 -5.67 3.39 4.13
N GLU A 146 -4.90 4.10 4.95
CA GLU A 146 -5.07 4.14 6.40
C GLU A 146 -6.39 4.82 6.82
N GLU A 147 -6.78 5.91 6.16
CA GLU A 147 -8.09 6.56 6.37
C GLU A 147 -9.24 5.62 6.04
N SER A 148 -9.16 4.91 4.90
CA SER A 148 -10.15 3.92 4.51
C SER A 148 -10.22 2.76 5.50
N LYS A 149 -9.07 2.25 5.96
CA LYS A 149 -8.98 1.20 6.99
C LYS A 149 -9.64 1.64 8.30
N ASN A 150 -9.34 2.85 8.77
CA ASN A 150 -9.92 3.40 10.00
C ASN A 150 -11.43 3.61 9.90
N LEU A 151 -11.93 4.03 8.73
CA LEU A 151 -13.36 4.14 8.47
C LEU A 151 -14.05 2.76 8.54
N VAL A 152 -13.49 1.75 7.87
CA VAL A 152 -14.02 0.38 7.90
C VAL A 152 -14.00 -0.19 9.31
N MET A 153 -12.92 0.01 10.07
CA MET A 153 -12.83 -0.41 11.49
C MET A 153 -13.91 0.23 12.35
N LYS A 154 -14.16 1.54 12.17
CA LYS A 154 -15.21 2.25 12.90
C LYS A 154 -16.59 1.67 12.55
N ILE A 155 -16.89 1.49 11.27
CA ILE A 155 -18.16 0.94 10.79
C ILE A 155 -18.36 -0.50 11.25
N ALA A 156 -17.33 -1.34 11.17
CA ALA A 156 -17.35 -2.70 11.68
C ALA A 156 -17.65 -2.73 13.18
N LYS A 157 -17.05 -1.83 13.98
CA LYS A 157 -17.33 -1.73 15.42
C LYS A 157 -18.77 -1.29 15.70
N GLU A 158 -19.29 -0.32 14.94
CA GLU A 158 -20.69 0.09 15.03
C GLU A 158 -21.63 -1.07 14.70
N CYS A 159 -21.42 -1.77 13.59
CA CYS A 159 -22.23 -2.90 13.17
C CYS A 159 -22.17 -4.08 14.14
N SER A 160 -21.00 -4.34 14.73
CA SER A 160 -20.83 -5.36 15.77
C SER A 160 -21.74 -5.07 16.97
N ASN A 161 -21.79 -3.80 17.41
CA ASN A 161 -22.65 -3.39 18.52
C ASN A 161 -24.14 -3.39 18.17
N GLU A 162 -24.51 -2.97 16.96
CA GLU A 162 -25.91 -2.92 16.52
C GLU A 162 -26.53 -4.32 16.37
N ILE A 163 -25.74 -5.31 15.97
CA ILE A 163 -26.18 -6.67 15.66
C ILE A 163 -25.86 -7.66 16.79
N ASP A 164 -25.16 -7.21 17.83
CA ASP A 164 -24.64 -8.08 18.90
C ASP A 164 -23.77 -9.22 18.35
N PHE A 165 -22.85 -8.85 17.46
CA PHE A 165 -21.90 -9.76 16.80
C PHE A 165 -20.46 -9.47 17.24
N SER A 166 -19.61 -10.51 17.25
CA SER A 166 -18.20 -10.36 17.63
C SER A 166 -17.46 -9.49 16.61
N PHE A 167 -16.89 -8.38 17.08
CA PHE A 167 -16.05 -7.51 16.25
C PHE A 167 -14.86 -8.26 15.64
N GLU A 168 -14.23 -9.16 16.40
CA GLU A 168 -13.10 -9.95 15.91
C GLU A 168 -13.52 -10.89 14.77
N ASN A 169 -14.65 -11.60 14.93
CA ASN A 169 -15.17 -12.46 13.87
C ASN A 169 -15.63 -11.63 12.66
N GLY A 170 -16.18 -10.44 12.91
CA GLY A 170 -16.54 -9.47 11.88
C GLY A 170 -15.35 -9.04 11.03
N MET A 171 -14.20 -8.77 11.65
CA MET A 171 -12.97 -8.45 10.92
C MET A 171 -12.48 -9.63 10.08
N LYS A 172 -12.49 -10.86 10.62
CA LYS A 172 -12.14 -12.07 9.87
C LYS A 172 -13.04 -12.26 8.63
N LEU A 173 -14.35 -12.04 8.78
CA LEU A 173 -15.29 -12.06 7.65
C LEU A 173 -14.92 -11.02 6.58
N LEU A 174 -14.63 -9.78 6.97
CA LEU A 174 -14.23 -8.70 6.03
C LEU A 174 -12.90 -8.99 5.32
N GLU A 175 -12.03 -9.79 5.94
CA GLU A 175 -10.78 -10.28 5.38
C GLU A 175 -10.95 -11.53 4.48
N GLY A 176 -12.18 -12.07 4.40
CA GLY A 176 -12.53 -13.19 3.52
C GLY A 176 -12.56 -14.56 4.19
N ASP A 177 -12.55 -14.63 5.53
CA ASP A 177 -12.83 -15.86 6.27
C ASP A 177 -14.34 -16.07 6.36
N PHE A 178 -14.91 -16.85 5.44
CA PHE A 178 -16.34 -17.18 5.37
C PHE A 178 -16.73 -18.43 6.18
N SER A 179 -15.94 -18.79 7.20
CA SER A 179 -16.25 -19.95 8.06
C SER A 179 -17.48 -19.73 8.95
N ASP A 180 -17.77 -18.49 9.34
CA ASP A 180 -18.98 -18.12 10.06
C ASP A 180 -20.13 -17.79 9.09
N GLN A 181 -21.12 -18.67 9.03
CA GLN A 181 -22.31 -18.55 8.17
C GLN A 181 -23.60 -18.33 8.99
N THR A 182 -23.46 -17.91 10.24
CA THR A 182 -24.61 -17.55 11.09
C THR A 182 -25.40 -16.40 10.50
N ASN A 183 -26.66 -16.23 10.92
CA ASN A 183 -27.47 -15.10 10.46
C ASN A 183 -26.87 -13.76 10.92
N GLU A 184 -26.26 -13.76 12.10
CA GLU A 184 -25.55 -12.62 12.69
C GLU A 184 -24.35 -12.22 11.81
N ALA A 185 -23.51 -13.19 11.40
CA ALA A 185 -22.41 -12.95 10.46
C ALA A 185 -22.87 -12.38 9.12
N LYS A 186 -23.95 -12.93 8.55
CA LYS A 186 -24.56 -12.44 7.30
C LYS A 186 -25.10 -11.02 7.45
N CYS A 187 -25.78 -10.74 8.56
CA CYS A 187 -26.32 -9.42 8.82
C CYS A 187 -25.23 -8.40 9.15
N PHE A 188 -24.12 -8.82 9.75
CA PHE A 188 -22.94 -7.99 9.96
C PHE A 188 -22.40 -7.46 8.61
N ILE A 189 -22.20 -8.35 7.63
CA ILE A 189 -21.79 -7.94 6.28
C ILE A 189 -22.79 -6.97 5.64
N HIS A 190 -24.09 -7.26 5.73
CA HIS A 190 -25.13 -6.33 5.24
C HIS A 190 -25.03 -4.94 5.88
N CYS A 191 -24.82 -4.87 7.20
CA CYS A 191 -24.67 -3.59 7.90
C CYS A 191 -23.46 -2.80 7.41
N VAL A 192 -22.29 -3.45 7.33
CA VAL A 192 -21.06 -2.80 6.85
C VAL A 192 -21.25 -2.30 5.42
N MET A 193 -21.77 -3.14 4.52
CA MET A 193 -21.98 -2.77 3.12
C MET A 193 -23.01 -1.64 2.94
N SER A 194 -24.04 -1.60 3.79
CA SER A 194 -25.05 -0.53 3.76
C SER A 194 -24.49 0.80 4.28
N LYS A 195 -23.71 0.80 5.38
CA LYS A 195 -23.09 2.02 5.92
C LYS A 195 -22.00 2.59 5.01
N GLU A 196 -21.27 1.72 4.31
CA GLU A 196 -20.31 2.11 3.27
C GLU A 196 -20.98 2.56 1.95
N GLY A 197 -22.30 2.36 1.81
CA GLY A 197 -23.06 2.75 0.63
C GLY A 197 -22.95 1.81 -0.57
N PHE A 198 -22.36 0.61 -0.40
CA PHE A 198 -22.35 -0.43 -1.42
C PHE A 198 -23.74 -1.01 -1.68
N ILE A 199 -24.59 -1.02 -0.66
CA ILE A 199 -25.99 -1.45 -0.74
C ILE A 199 -26.87 -0.27 -0.33
N ASN A 200 -27.86 0.06 -1.14
CA ASN A 200 -28.79 1.14 -0.83
C ASN A 200 -29.92 0.68 0.10
N GLN A 201 -30.78 1.64 0.48
CA GLN A 201 -31.91 1.41 1.37
C GLN A 201 -32.95 0.39 0.82
N ASN A 202 -32.95 0.16 -0.50
CA ASN A 202 -33.78 -0.85 -1.16
C ASN A 202 -33.12 -2.23 -1.20
N ASN A 203 -31.99 -2.41 -0.50
CA ASN A 203 -31.18 -3.62 -0.50
C ASN A 203 -30.68 -4.00 -1.91
N LYS A 204 -30.35 -3.00 -2.74
CA LYS A 204 -29.76 -3.22 -4.05
C LYS A 204 -28.32 -2.71 -4.09
N PRO A 205 -27.41 -3.43 -4.77
CA PRO A 205 -26.05 -2.97 -4.98
C PRO A 205 -26.03 -1.66 -5.76
N GLU A 206 -25.26 -0.69 -5.27
CA GLU A 206 -24.96 0.55 -6.00
C GLU A 206 -23.86 0.27 -7.02
N VAL A 207 -24.24 -0.33 -8.16
CA VAL A 207 -23.31 -0.89 -9.17
C VAL A 207 -22.24 0.12 -9.58
N ASP A 208 -22.61 1.35 -9.93
CA ASP A 208 -21.64 2.36 -10.35
C ASP A 208 -20.70 2.78 -9.21
N PHE A 209 -21.21 2.86 -7.98
CA PHE A 209 -20.38 3.16 -6.82
C PHE A 209 -19.36 2.04 -6.56
N ILE A 210 -19.82 0.78 -6.54
CA ILE A 210 -18.96 -0.40 -6.36
C ILE A 210 -17.89 -0.42 -7.46
N VAL A 211 -18.28 -0.29 -8.73
CA VAL A 211 -17.36 -0.30 -9.86
C VAL A 211 -16.31 0.82 -9.73
N ASN A 212 -16.70 2.03 -9.33
CA ASN A 212 -15.76 3.14 -9.16
C ASN A 212 -14.74 2.86 -8.04
N GLN A 213 -15.19 2.35 -6.89
CA GLN A 213 -14.30 1.98 -5.77
C GLN A 213 -13.33 0.87 -6.17
N LEU A 214 -13.83 -0.19 -6.83
CA LEU A 214 -13.02 -1.31 -7.27
C LEU A 214 -12.05 -0.92 -8.39
N THR A 215 -12.45 -0.04 -9.32
CA THR A 215 -11.57 0.43 -10.41
C THR A 215 -10.38 1.18 -9.83
N ALA A 216 -10.63 2.08 -8.87
CA ALA A 216 -9.58 2.81 -8.17
C ALA A 216 -8.64 1.87 -7.40
N LYS A 217 -9.17 0.77 -6.84
CA LYS A 217 -8.40 -0.17 -6.03
C LYS A 217 -7.59 -1.18 -6.86
N TYR A 218 -8.16 -1.73 -7.92
CA TYR A 218 -7.68 -2.94 -8.61
C TYR A 218 -7.11 -2.71 -10.01
N LYS A 219 -7.22 -1.50 -10.57
CA LYS A 219 -6.82 -1.20 -11.96
C LYS A 219 -7.46 -2.15 -13.01
N ILE A 220 -8.58 -2.77 -12.67
CA ILE A 220 -9.37 -3.60 -13.60
C ILE A 220 -10.21 -2.65 -14.48
N PRO A 221 -10.34 -2.90 -15.79
CA PRO A 221 -11.22 -2.13 -16.67
C PRO A 221 -12.66 -2.06 -16.13
N ARG A 222 -13.25 -0.87 -16.23
CA ARG A 222 -14.60 -0.58 -15.69
C ARG A 222 -15.66 -1.59 -16.16
N GLU A 223 -15.66 -1.94 -17.44
CA GLU A 223 -16.63 -2.89 -18.02
C GLU A 223 -16.45 -4.31 -17.48
N GLU A 224 -15.21 -4.73 -17.22
CA GLU A 224 -14.93 -6.04 -16.63
C GLU A 224 -15.43 -6.10 -15.18
N LEU A 225 -15.15 -5.05 -14.39
CA LEU A 225 -15.70 -4.93 -13.04
C LEU A 225 -17.22 -4.90 -13.02
N LYS A 226 -17.84 -4.18 -13.95
CA LYS A 226 -19.29 -4.12 -14.06
C LYS A 226 -19.88 -5.51 -14.33
N ASN A 227 -19.28 -6.29 -15.22
CA ASN A 227 -19.70 -7.67 -15.47
C ASN A 227 -19.56 -8.55 -14.21
N VAL A 228 -18.50 -8.37 -13.42
CA VAL A 228 -18.33 -9.08 -12.14
C VAL A 228 -19.43 -8.68 -11.15
N VAL A 229 -19.69 -7.39 -10.98
CA VAL A 229 -20.75 -6.87 -10.10
C VAL A 229 -22.12 -7.41 -10.50
N GLU A 230 -22.45 -7.36 -11.78
CA GLU A 230 -23.73 -7.88 -12.29
C GLU A 230 -23.85 -9.40 -12.12
N LYS A 231 -22.74 -10.14 -12.27
CA LYS A 231 -22.70 -11.59 -12.03
C LYS A 231 -22.93 -11.92 -10.54
N CYS A 232 -22.27 -11.20 -9.63
CA CYS A 232 -22.37 -11.42 -8.18
C CYS A 232 -23.67 -10.86 -7.58
N SER A 233 -24.37 -9.96 -8.28
CA SER A 233 -25.66 -9.40 -7.84
C SER A 233 -26.87 -10.28 -8.17
N LYS A 234 -26.64 -11.53 -8.60
CA LYS A 234 -27.71 -12.50 -8.88
C LYS A 234 -28.10 -13.22 -7.59
N PHE A 235 -28.95 -12.56 -6.83
CA PHE A 235 -29.41 -13.04 -5.52
C PHE A 235 -30.33 -14.25 -5.62
N SER A 236 -30.10 -15.24 -4.75
CA SER A 236 -30.95 -16.43 -4.61
C SER A 236 -32.01 -16.31 -3.51
N SER A 237 -31.89 -15.33 -2.62
CA SER A 237 -32.64 -15.26 -1.37
C SER A 237 -33.52 -14.01 -1.26
N ASP A 238 -34.60 -14.11 -0.49
CA ASP A 238 -35.41 -12.96 -0.07
C ASP A 238 -34.79 -12.21 1.13
N SER A 239 -33.77 -12.80 1.75
CA SER A 239 -33.08 -12.22 2.92
C SER A 239 -32.06 -11.17 2.49
N LYS A 240 -32.17 -9.97 3.07
CA LYS A 240 -31.22 -8.88 2.85
C LYS A 240 -29.80 -9.24 3.32
N CYS A 241 -29.70 -9.93 4.44
CA CYS A 241 -28.43 -10.38 5.01
C CYS A 241 -27.78 -11.45 4.13
N GLU A 242 -28.56 -12.43 3.65
CA GLU A 242 -28.06 -13.48 2.76
C GLU A 242 -27.52 -12.88 1.46
N ASN A 243 -28.30 -12.00 0.84
CA ASN A 243 -27.93 -11.37 -0.43
C ASN A 243 -26.66 -10.53 -0.31
N ALA A 244 -26.50 -9.78 0.79
CA ALA A 244 -25.27 -9.02 1.02
C ALA A 244 -24.06 -9.92 1.22
N TYR A 245 -24.22 -11.03 1.95
CA TYR A 245 -23.16 -12.00 2.19
C TYR A 245 -22.75 -12.71 0.90
N GLU A 246 -23.72 -13.24 0.13
CA GLU A 246 -23.48 -13.88 -1.18
C GLU A 246 -22.76 -12.92 -2.15
N LEU A 247 -23.17 -11.65 -2.16
CA LEU A 247 -22.52 -10.62 -2.96
C LEU A 247 -21.06 -10.42 -2.57
N PHE A 248 -20.82 -10.25 -1.27
CA PHE A 248 -19.50 -9.98 -0.71
C PHE A 248 -18.55 -11.17 -0.89
N GLU A 249 -19.01 -12.37 -0.60
CA GLU A 249 -18.28 -13.62 -0.84
C GLU A 249 -17.96 -13.80 -2.32
N CYS A 250 -18.95 -13.60 -3.21
CA CYS A 250 -18.72 -13.69 -4.65
C CYS A 250 -17.67 -12.69 -5.12
N PHE A 251 -17.63 -11.47 -4.59
CA PHE A 251 -16.59 -10.49 -4.94
C PHE A 251 -15.20 -10.92 -4.50
N LEU A 252 -15.04 -11.33 -3.25
CA LEU A 252 -13.73 -11.70 -2.71
C LEU A 252 -13.20 -13.03 -3.28
N THR A 253 -14.09 -13.91 -3.72
CA THR A 253 -13.74 -15.19 -4.35
C THR A 253 -13.73 -15.13 -5.89
N ASN A 254 -14.09 -13.99 -6.50
CA ASN A 254 -14.09 -13.86 -7.95
C ASN A 254 -12.67 -13.91 -8.51
N ASP A 255 -12.42 -14.78 -9.47
CA ASP A 255 -11.09 -14.94 -10.08
C ASP A 255 -10.46 -13.64 -10.60
N ALA A 256 -11.24 -12.72 -11.18
CA ALA A 256 -10.71 -11.46 -11.70
C ALA A 256 -10.25 -10.53 -10.57
N ILE A 257 -11.02 -10.46 -9.48
CA ILE A 257 -10.68 -9.66 -8.30
C ILE A 257 -9.55 -10.32 -7.53
N ALA A 258 -9.61 -11.63 -7.28
CA ALA A 258 -8.57 -12.40 -6.60
C ALA A 258 -7.22 -12.32 -7.34
N LYS A 259 -7.22 -12.39 -8.67
CA LYS A 259 -6.01 -12.17 -9.49
C LYS A 259 -5.49 -10.74 -9.38
N ALA A 260 -6.36 -9.73 -9.37
CA ALA A 260 -5.94 -8.34 -9.22
C ALA A 260 -5.44 -8.01 -7.81
N ASP A 261 -6.06 -8.59 -6.76
CA ASP A 261 -5.61 -8.52 -5.38
C ASP A 261 -4.23 -9.18 -5.24
N ALA A 262 -4.06 -10.38 -5.80
CA ALA A 262 -2.77 -11.07 -5.84
C ALA A 262 -1.72 -10.27 -6.62
N ALA A 263 -2.07 -9.72 -7.79
CA ALA A 263 -1.19 -8.90 -8.61
C ALA A 263 -0.82 -7.57 -7.91
N LYS A 264 -1.73 -6.95 -7.16
CA LYS A 264 -1.45 -5.74 -6.37
C LYS A 264 -0.59 -6.05 -5.16
N LYS A 265 -0.84 -7.16 -4.46
CA LYS A 265 0.02 -7.64 -3.38
C LYS A 265 1.40 -7.99 -3.91
N GLN A 266 1.48 -8.55 -5.12
CA GLN A 266 2.72 -8.77 -5.86
C GLN A 266 3.36 -7.46 -6.33
N HIS A 267 2.60 -6.42 -6.72
CA HIS A 267 3.12 -5.12 -7.16
C HIS A 267 3.58 -4.25 -5.98
N LEU A 268 2.97 -4.41 -4.80
CA LEU A 268 3.40 -3.81 -3.53
C LEU A 268 4.65 -4.53 -3.00
N LYS A 269 4.66 -5.87 -3.08
CA LYS A 269 5.86 -6.69 -2.86
C LYS A 269 6.96 -6.38 -3.89
N MET A 270 6.62 -6.09 -5.15
CA MET A 270 7.53 -5.74 -6.24
C MET A 270 8.01 -4.30 -6.15
N LYS A 271 7.25 -3.35 -5.57
CA LYS A 271 7.75 -2.03 -5.20
C LYS A 271 8.72 -2.12 -4.02
N PHE A 272 8.41 -2.93 -3.01
CA PHE A 272 9.38 -3.30 -1.97
C PHE A 272 10.61 -3.99 -2.56
N LEU A 273 10.43 -4.90 -3.53
CA LEU A 273 11.49 -5.57 -4.26
C LEU A 273 12.21 -4.66 -5.25
N ILE A 274 11.60 -3.61 -5.81
CA ILE A 274 12.18 -2.61 -6.74
C ILE A 274 12.97 -1.58 -5.95
N VAL A 275 12.54 -1.20 -4.76
CA VAL A 275 13.40 -0.47 -3.81
C VAL A 275 14.57 -1.36 -3.35
N LEU A 276 14.40 -2.70 -3.33
CA LEU A 276 15.47 -3.68 -3.16
C LEU A 276 16.28 -4.01 -4.46
N LEU A 277 15.73 -3.75 -5.66
CA LEU A 277 16.23 -4.16 -6.99
C LEU A 277 16.64 -2.98 -7.88
N ALA A 278 16.46 -1.72 -7.47
CA ALA A 278 16.91 -0.55 -8.21
C ALA A 278 18.46 -0.46 -8.34
N LEU A 279 19.17 -1.52 -7.96
CA LEU A 279 20.55 -1.75 -8.35
C LEU A 279 20.77 -2.75 -9.52
N ILE A 280 19.81 -3.56 -10.01
CA ILE A 280 20.05 -4.42 -11.20
C ILE A 280 18.78 -4.65 -12.06
N VAL A 281 18.90 -4.41 -13.37
CA VAL A 281 17.87 -4.31 -14.43
C VAL A 281 17.15 -5.63 -14.79
N VAL A 282 15.80 -5.54 -14.86
CA VAL A 282 14.74 -6.21 -15.67
C VAL A 282 15.03 -7.56 -16.36
N VAL A 283 14.21 -8.60 -16.08
CA VAL A 283 13.31 -9.32 -17.04
C VAL A 283 12.24 -10.13 -16.25
N VAL A 284 10.98 -10.06 -16.71
CA VAL A 284 9.76 -10.76 -16.23
C VAL A 284 9.60 -12.11 -16.94
N CYS A 285 8.99 -13.13 -16.30
CA CYS A 285 8.04 -14.07 -16.94
C CYS A 285 7.24 -14.92 -15.91
N ASP A 286 5.96 -15.17 -16.26
CA ASP A 286 4.88 -15.88 -15.56
C ASP A 286 5.12 -17.38 -15.27
N ASP A 287 4.65 -17.88 -14.11
CA ASP A 287 4.41 -19.31 -13.82
C ASP A 287 3.27 -19.45 -12.77
N ASP A 288 2.08 -19.94 -13.18
CA ASP A 288 0.88 -20.11 -12.33
C ASP A 288 1.08 -21.07 -11.14
N ASP A 289 1.97 -22.07 -11.26
CA ASP A 289 2.28 -23.02 -10.17
C ASP A 289 3.08 -22.37 -9.03
N LYS A 290 3.89 -21.34 -9.33
CA LYS A 290 4.63 -20.58 -8.29
C LYS A 290 3.68 -19.71 -7.47
N LEU A 291 2.60 -19.21 -8.09
CA LEU A 291 1.58 -18.39 -7.45
C LEU A 291 0.75 -19.18 -6.42
N LYS A 292 0.37 -20.43 -6.75
CA LYS A 292 -0.35 -21.31 -5.81
C LYS A 292 0.48 -21.66 -4.58
N LYS A 293 1.75 -22.04 -4.81
CA LYS A 293 2.70 -22.36 -3.72
C LYS A 293 3.03 -21.13 -2.86
N ALA A 294 3.11 -19.94 -3.46
CA ALA A 294 3.33 -18.69 -2.72
C ALA A 294 2.14 -18.30 -1.82
N ASN A 295 0.89 -18.54 -2.25
CA ASN A 295 -0.31 -18.29 -1.44
C ASN A 295 -0.43 -19.27 -0.26
N GLU A 296 -0.08 -20.54 -0.45
CA GLU A 296 -0.04 -21.54 0.62
C GLU A 296 1.05 -21.21 1.66
N ASN A 297 2.25 -20.83 1.19
CA ASN A 297 3.33 -20.37 2.05
C ASN A 297 2.94 -19.12 2.84
N GLN A 298 2.22 -18.18 2.23
CA GLN A 298 1.77 -16.98 2.94
C GLN A 298 0.84 -17.30 4.12
N LYS A 299 -0.13 -18.20 3.95
CA LYS A 299 -1.04 -18.59 5.04
C LYS A 299 -0.28 -19.26 6.19
N ILE A 300 0.80 -19.99 5.88
CA ILE A 300 1.68 -20.59 6.87
C ILE A 300 2.45 -19.52 7.65
N LEU A 301 2.99 -18.49 6.98
CA LEU A 301 3.67 -17.35 7.64
C LEU A 301 2.72 -16.57 8.57
N GLU A 302 1.51 -16.29 8.11
CA GLU A 302 0.49 -15.60 8.91
C GLU A 302 0.10 -16.42 10.14
N LYS A 303 -0.02 -17.74 9.97
CA LYS A 303 -0.23 -18.67 11.09
C LYS A 303 0.94 -18.65 12.08
N TYR A 304 2.19 -18.69 11.61
CA TYR A 304 3.35 -18.65 12.50
C TYR A 304 3.47 -17.32 13.24
N ALA A 305 3.17 -16.20 12.58
CA ALA A 305 3.12 -14.90 13.22
C ALA A 305 2.06 -14.88 14.33
N ALA A 306 0.83 -15.36 14.05
CA ALA A 306 -0.23 -15.43 15.06
C ALA A 306 0.14 -16.32 16.25
N GLU A 307 0.65 -17.53 16.00
CA GLU A 307 1.07 -18.47 17.05
C GLU A 307 2.21 -17.89 17.90
N CYS A 308 3.23 -17.29 17.28
CA CYS A 308 4.35 -16.70 18.02
C CYS A 308 3.95 -15.44 18.78
N SER A 309 3.04 -14.63 18.24
CA SER A 309 2.47 -13.49 18.96
C SER A 309 1.73 -13.92 20.21
N GLU A 310 0.91 -14.97 20.11
CA GLU A 310 0.19 -15.54 21.24
C GLU A 310 1.14 -16.16 22.28
N GLU A 311 2.11 -16.97 21.83
CA GLU A 311 3.06 -17.67 22.71
C GLU A 311 3.95 -16.70 23.50
N ILE A 312 4.42 -15.65 22.83
CA ILE A 312 5.35 -14.68 23.44
C ILE A 312 4.62 -13.55 24.15
N GLY A 313 3.33 -13.34 23.86
CA GLY A 313 2.57 -12.19 24.35
C GLY A 313 2.99 -10.88 23.68
N PHE A 314 3.39 -10.93 22.40
CA PHE A 314 3.73 -9.77 21.59
C PHE A 314 2.59 -9.46 20.62
N ASP A 315 2.11 -8.22 20.60
CA ASP A 315 0.91 -7.89 19.82
C ASP A 315 1.10 -8.17 18.32
N LEU A 316 0.08 -8.75 17.70
CA LEU A 316 0.16 -9.23 16.31
C LEU A 316 0.36 -8.08 15.31
N GLU A 317 -0.09 -6.87 15.61
CA GLU A 317 0.10 -5.74 14.70
C GLU A 317 1.57 -5.30 14.67
N SER A 318 2.20 -5.13 15.84
CA SER A 318 3.62 -4.82 15.97
C SER A 318 4.50 -5.98 15.50
N ALA A 319 4.09 -7.23 15.73
CA ALA A 319 4.72 -8.42 15.16
C ALA A 319 4.78 -8.35 13.63
N ASN A 320 3.66 -8.04 12.98
CA ASN A 320 3.62 -7.88 11.53
C ASN A 320 4.50 -6.72 11.04
N LYS A 321 4.57 -5.60 11.77
CA LYS A 321 5.48 -4.48 11.46
C LYS A 321 6.95 -4.89 11.58
N LEU A 322 7.28 -5.66 12.62
CA LEU A 322 8.64 -6.17 12.83
C LEU A 322 9.06 -7.17 11.74
N LEU A 323 8.15 -8.07 11.30
CA LEU A 323 8.40 -9.00 10.20
C LEU A 323 8.71 -8.31 8.87
N VAL A 324 8.23 -7.09 8.67
CA VAL A 324 8.53 -6.26 7.48
C VAL A 324 9.71 -5.32 7.68
N GLY A 325 10.45 -5.45 8.79
CA GLY A 325 11.72 -4.75 9.02
C GLY A 325 11.60 -3.45 9.82
N ASP A 326 10.47 -3.18 10.49
CA ASP A 326 10.39 -2.09 11.46
C ASP A 326 11.17 -2.46 12.74
N LEU A 327 12.46 -2.09 12.75
CA LEU A 327 13.37 -2.36 13.87
C LEU A 327 13.15 -1.41 15.06
N SER A 328 12.15 -0.54 15.03
CA SER A 328 11.79 0.28 16.21
C SER A 328 11.26 -0.59 17.36
N PHE A 329 10.76 -1.80 17.06
CA PHE A 329 10.36 -2.80 18.04
C PHE A 329 11.56 -3.66 18.46
N ASN A 330 12.19 -3.31 19.58
CA ASN A 330 13.38 -3.99 20.10
C ASN A 330 13.23 -4.45 21.56
N SER A 331 11.99 -4.59 22.04
CA SER A 331 11.70 -5.13 23.37
C SER A 331 12.11 -6.61 23.48
N ARG A 332 12.14 -7.15 24.70
CA ARG A 332 12.44 -8.57 24.92
C ARG A 332 11.45 -9.47 24.15
N GLU A 333 10.19 -9.11 24.20
CA GLU A 333 9.07 -9.79 23.54
C GLU A 333 9.21 -9.74 22.03
N ALA A 334 9.56 -8.57 21.46
CA ALA A 334 9.83 -8.42 20.02
C ALA A 334 10.98 -9.32 19.54
N LYS A 335 12.07 -9.38 20.32
CA LYS A 335 13.22 -10.25 20.01
C LYS A 335 12.87 -11.73 20.08
N CYS A 336 12.13 -12.14 21.11
CA CYS A 336 11.73 -13.53 21.28
C CYS A 336 10.64 -13.95 20.29
N PHE A 337 9.78 -13.03 19.86
CA PHE A 337 8.87 -13.23 18.74
C PHE A 337 9.65 -13.59 17.46
N MET A 338 10.70 -12.83 17.14
CA MET A 338 11.53 -13.14 15.96
C MET A 338 12.23 -14.49 16.04
N HIS A 339 12.68 -14.89 17.23
CA HIS A 339 13.24 -16.23 17.45
C HIS A 339 12.20 -17.33 17.24
N CYS A 340 11.03 -17.22 17.85
CA CYS A 340 9.92 -18.15 17.63
C CYS A 340 9.57 -18.26 16.14
N PHE A 341 9.43 -17.12 15.47
CA PHE A 341 9.07 -17.07 14.05
C PHE A 341 10.14 -17.74 13.18
N PHE A 342 11.42 -17.40 13.37
CA PHE A 342 12.52 -18.01 12.63
C PHE A 342 12.68 -19.51 12.93
N LYS A 343 12.35 -19.97 14.13
CA LYS A 343 12.35 -21.39 14.45
C LYS A 343 11.24 -22.14 13.73
N LYS A 344 10.02 -21.61 13.68
CA LYS A 344 8.89 -22.21 12.92
C LYS A 344 9.13 -22.20 11.40
N GLU A 345 9.82 -21.17 10.90
CA GLU A 345 10.28 -21.11 9.51
C GLU A 345 11.43 -22.08 9.19
N GLY A 346 12.10 -22.64 10.21
CA GLY A 346 13.22 -23.56 10.04
C GLY A 346 14.58 -22.88 9.86
N PHE A 347 14.69 -21.58 10.13
CA PHE A 347 15.97 -20.86 10.13
C PHE A 347 16.82 -21.27 11.34
N PHE A 348 16.19 -21.61 12.45
CA PHE A 348 16.82 -22.25 13.60
C PHE A 348 16.27 -23.67 13.77
N ASN A 349 17.12 -24.61 14.15
CA ASN A 349 16.68 -25.95 14.53
C ASN A 349 16.25 -25.99 16.02
N GLU A 350 15.90 -27.18 16.51
CA GLU A 350 15.50 -27.36 17.92
C GLU A 350 16.57 -26.99 18.95
N ASN A 351 17.84 -27.01 18.56
CA ASN A 351 18.98 -26.64 19.39
C ASN A 351 19.40 -25.17 19.22
N ASP A 352 18.57 -24.35 18.59
CA ASP A 352 18.83 -22.94 18.25
C ASP A 352 20.08 -22.74 17.37
N GLU A 353 20.40 -23.75 16.55
CA GLU A 353 21.46 -23.66 15.56
C GLU A 353 20.92 -23.14 14.24
N LEU A 354 21.57 -22.10 13.71
CA LEU A 354 21.19 -21.48 12.45
C LEU A 354 21.41 -22.41 11.24
N GLN A 355 20.36 -22.65 10.48
CA GLN A 355 20.34 -23.50 9.29
C GLN A 355 20.73 -22.71 8.04
N LYS A 356 22.02 -22.39 7.87
CA LYS A 356 22.51 -21.47 6.84
C LYS A 356 22.15 -21.90 5.41
N GLU A 357 22.34 -23.18 5.10
CA GLU A 357 22.04 -23.73 3.78
C GLU A 357 20.55 -23.65 3.47
N PHE A 358 19.70 -23.97 4.46
CA PHE A 358 18.26 -23.85 4.33
C PHE A 358 17.83 -22.40 4.14
N ILE A 359 18.40 -21.44 4.88
CA ILE A 359 18.12 -20.01 4.72
C ILE A 359 18.50 -19.55 3.30
N VAL A 360 19.67 -19.96 2.81
CA VAL A 360 20.12 -19.64 1.44
C VAL A 360 19.16 -20.26 0.40
N GLU A 361 18.71 -21.49 0.60
CA GLU A 361 17.79 -22.14 -0.35
C GLU A 361 16.39 -21.55 -0.30
N SER A 362 15.84 -21.36 0.89
CA SER A 362 14.53 -20.74 1.11
C SER A 362 14.50 -19.33 0.54
N ILE A 363 15.50 -18.50 0.79
CA ILE A 363 15.56 -17.15 0.24
C ILE A 363 15.86 -17.16 -1.27
N ALA A 364 16.71 -18.05 -1.80
CA ALA A 364 16.98 -18.15 -3.23
C ALA A 364 15.75 -18.59 -4.06
N THR A 365 14.76 -19.24 -3.44
CA THR A 365 13.50 -19.61 -4.12
C THR A 365 12.51 -18.45 -4.25
N ILE A 366 12.67 -17.39 -3.45
CA ILE A 366 11.72 -16.26 -3.36
C ILE A 366 12.35 -14.92 -3.74
N ALA A 367 13.68 -14.81 -3.76
CA ALA A 367 14.43 -13.60 -4.10
C ALA A 367 15.30 -13.84 -5.35
N PRO A 368 15.36 -12.91 -6.32
CA PRO A 368 16.27 -12.97 -7.46
C PRO A 368 17.71 -12.57 -7.07
N VAL A 369 18.17 -12.99 -5.89
CA VAL A 369 19.55 -12.83 -5.43
C VAL A 369 20.32 -14.08 -5.88
N ASN A 370 21.46 -13.92 -6.55
CA ASN A 370 22.24 -15.11 -6.90
C ASN A 370 22.65 -15.85 -5.61
N LYS A 371 22.66 -17.19 -5.66
CA LYS A 371 22.91 -18.03 -4.48
C LYS A 371 24.23 -17.68 -3.78
N GLU A 372 25.22 -17.19 -4.54
CA GLU A 372 26.55 -16.77 -4.06
C GLU A 372 26.50 -15.53 -3.16
N ASN A 373 25.80 -14.46 -3.56
CA ASN A 373 25.64 -13.24 -2.77
C ASN A 373 24.81 -13.50 -1.51
N LEU A 374 23.78 -14.33 -1.63
CA LEU A 374 22.98 -14.74 -0.49
C LEU A 374 23.79 -15.58 0.52
N THR A 375 24.62 -16.49 0.02
CA THR A 375 25.57 -17.24 0.84
C THR A 375 26.53 -16.32 1.58
N LEU A 376 27.01 -15.26 0.93
CA LEU A 376 27.88 -14.25 1.55
C LEU A 376 27.16 -13.48 2.66
N ILE A 377 25.93 -13.02 2.42
CA ILE A 377 25.12 -12.29 3.42
C ILE A 377 24.83 -13.19 4.62
N VAL A 378 24.37 -14.42 4.40
CA VAL A 378 24.10 -15.39 5.47
C VAL A 378 25.36 -15.71 6.26
N ASN A 379 26.51 -15.89 5.60
CA ASN A 379 27.78 -16.12 6.28
C ASN A 379 28.28 -14.91 7.08
N THR A 380 27.94 -13.70 6.63
CA THR A 380 28.31 -12.46 7.33
C THR A 380 27.41 -12.23 8.54
N CYS A 381 26.09 -12.34 8.36
CA CYS A 381 25.11 -12.10 9.41
C CYS A 381 24.97 -13.23 10.43
N SER A 382 25.53 -14.41 10.16
CA SER A 382 25.55 -15.54 11.11
C SER A 382 26.76 -15.53 12.06
N LYS A 383 27.54 -14.46 12.09
CA LYS A 383 28.73 -14.34 12.97
C LYS A 383 28.39 -13.93 14.40
N PHE A 384 27.15 -13.50 14.67
CA PHE A 384 26.72 -13.13 16.02
C PHE A 384 26.35 -14.40 16.80
N LYS A 385 26.98 -14.59 17.95
CA LYS A 385 26.61 -15.58 18.96
C LYS A 385 26.62 -14.90 20.32
N THR A 386 25.46 -14.45 20.76
CA THR A 386 25.19 -14.22 22.18
C THR A 386 24.74 -15.55 22.80
N GLU A 387 24.73 -15.63 24.13
CA GLU A 387 24.13 -16.77 24.85
C GLU A 387 22.59 -16.81 24.72
N ASP A 388 21.97 -15.77 24.16
CA ASP A 388 20.53 -15.59 24.14
C ASP A 388 19.95 -15.79 22.72
N ALA A 389 19.09 -16.78 22.58
CA ALA A 389 18.50 -17.14 21.30
C ALA A 389 17.61 -16.04 20.69
N CYS A 390 16.92 -15.26 21.54
CA CYS A 390 16.11 -14.12 21.11
C CYS A 390 17.00 -12.99 20.55
N GLU A 391 18.10 -12.69 21.23
CA GLU A 391 19.08 -11.70 20.76
C GLU A 391 19.76 -12.15 19.46
N ASN A 392 20.06 -13.45 19.31
CA ASN A 392 20.64 -13.98 18.09
C ASN A 392 19.69 -13.87 16.88
N ALA A 393 18.41 -14.19 17.07
CA ALA A 393 17.39 -14.04 16.03
C ALA A 393 17.20 -12.58 15.62
N PHE A 394 17.16 -11.67 16.60
CA PHE A 394 16.99 -10.25 16.31
C PHE A 394 18.24 -9.64 15.64
N ALA A 395 19.44 -9.98 16.10
CA ALA A 395 20.69 -9.54 15.46
C ALA A 395 20.82 -10.05 14.02
N LEU A 396 20.31 -11.26 13.74
CA LEU A 396 20.22 -11.79 12.38
C LEU A 396 19.28 -10.94 11.53
N LEU A 397 18.10 -10.59 12.04
CA LEU A 397 17.15 -9.69 11.37
C LEU A 397 17.77 -8.31 11.12
N GLU A 398 18.36 -7.67 12.13
CA GLU A 398 19.03 -6.37 11.99
C GLU A 398 20.14 -6.40 10.95
N CYS A 399 20.94 -7.46 10.94
CA CYS A 399 22.02 -7.61 9.98
C CYS A 399 21.49 -7.82 8.56
N PHE A 400 20.45 -8.65 8.37
CA PHE A 400 19.79 -8.79 7.08
C PHE A 400 19.21 -7.45 6.61
N THR A 401 18.47 -6.74 7.47
CA THR A 401 17.91 -5.41 7.17
C THR A 401 18.99 -4.39 6.81
N ARG A 402 20.15 -4.44 7.48
CA ARG A 402 21.31 -3.57 7.17
C ARG A 402 21.98 -3.96 5.86
N ALA A 403 22.21 -5.24 5.63
CA ALA A 403 22.80 -5.75 4.40
C ALA A 403 21.91 -5.46 3.17
N THR A 404 20.60 -5.37 3.36
CA THR A 404 19.64 -4.98 2.31
C THR A 404 19.53 -3.48 2.09
N THR A 405 19.86 -2.64 3.09
CA THR A 405 19.81 -1.17 2.98
C THR A 405 21.16 -0.54 2.58
N ASN A 406 22.28 -1.20 2.89
CA ASN A 406 23.64 -0.83 2.48
C ASN A 406 24.40 -2.10 2.04
N PRO A 407 24.28 -2.53 0.78
CA PRO A 407 24.98 -3.73 0.31
C PRO A 407 26.51 -3.52 0.37
N PRO A 408 27.29 -4.50 0.86
CA PRO A 408 28.74 -4.38 0.96
C PRO A 408 29.34 -4.10 -0.42
N LYS A 409 30.22 -3.09 -0.51
CA LYS A 409 30.93 -2.78 -1.76
C LYS A 409 31.85 -3.94 -2.12
N LYS A 410 31.95 -4.22 -3.41
CA LYS A 410 32.78 -5.31 -3.97
C LYS A 410 34.27 -5.22 -3.60
N GLU A 411 34.71 -4.09 -3.05
CA GLU A 411 36.09 -3.76 -2.68
C GLU A 411 36.39 -3.95 -1.18
N GLU A 412 35.38 -4.33 -0.37
CA GLU A 412 35.58 -4.83 1.00
C GLU A 412 35.47 -6.37 1.08
N LEU A 413 35.59 -7.03 -0.09
CA LEU A 413 35.64 -8.49 -0.27
C LEU A 413 37.07 -9.03 -0.23
#